data_AF-A0A7S0R0Z4-F1
#
_entry.id   AF-A0A7S0R0Z4-F1
#
_cell.length_a   1.000
_cell.length_b   1.000
_cell.length_c   1.000
_cell.angle_alpha   90.00
_cell.angle_beta   90.00
_cell.angle_gamma   90.00
#
_symmetry.space_group_name_H-M   'P 1'
#
loop_
_entity.id
_entity.type
_entity.pdbx_description
1 polymer ?
#
loop_
_entity_poly.entity_id
_entity_poly.type
_entity_poly.pdbx_seq_one_letter_code
_entity_poly.pdbx_strand_id
1 'polypeptide(L)'
;RRAPAADSTLRALGLSRGDLEPPFDPATLDYLVQVPHSVATVTVRPLAVLERHHAQDVRITVAGEAVRSGGLSSEVPLTAGAETEVVISCTAQDGLSTTLYTVRYQRALA
;
A
#
# COMPACT_ATOMS: atom_id res chain seq x y z
N ARG A 1 22.57 19.97 -11.43
CA ARG A 1 21.13 19.63 -11.41
C ARG A 1 21.03 18.11 -11.34
N ARG A 2 20.53 17.53 -10.24
CA ARG A 2 20.28 16.07 -10.17
C ARG A 2 18.97 15.80 -10.89
N ALA A 3 18.91 14.75 -11.72
CA ALA A 3 17.65 14.35 -12.35
C ALA A 3 16.63 13.95 -11.27
N PRO A 4 15.32 14.19 -11.49
CA PRO A 4 14.29 13.65 -10.61
C PRO A 4 14.41 12.13 -10.58
N ALA A 5 14.16 11.53 -9.42
CA ALA A 5 14.31 10.10 -9.24
C ALA A 5 13.12 9.34 -9.84
N ALA A 6 13.42 8.25 -10.54
CA ALA A 6 12.44 7.40 -11.23
C ALA A 6 11.99 6.18 -10.40
N ASP A 7 12.46 6.06 -9.16
CA ASP A 7 12.12 4.92 -8.31
C ASP A 7 10.76 5.15 -7.63
N SER A 8 9.75 4.43 -8.10
CA SER A 8 8.38 4.44 -7.58
C SER A 8 8.08 3.31 -6.59
N THR A 9 9.09 2.55 -6.14
CA THR A 9 8.87 1.40 -5.27
C THR A 9 8.64 1.78 -3.80
N LEU A 10 7.95 0.89 -3.07
CA LEU A 10 7.83 0.96 -1.63
C LEU A 10 9.03 0.27 -0.97
N ARG A 11 9.57 0.88 0.09
CA ARG A 11 10.56 0.26 0.98
C ARG A 11 9.92 -0.62 2.05
N ALA A 12 8.70 -0.31 2.47
CA ALA A 12 7.94 -1.13 3.39
C ALA A 12 6.44 -0.92 3.20
N LEU A 13 5.65 -1.93 3.53
CA LEU A 13 4.20 -1.85 3.61
C LEU A 13 3.73 -2.43 4.94
N GLY A 14 3.22 -1.56 5.82
CA GLY A 14 2.63 -1.97 7.09
C GLY A 14 1.12 -2.18 6.96
N LEU A 15 0.59 -3.18 7.67
CA LEU A 15 -0.85 -3.39 7.82
C LEU A 15 -1.25 -3.20 9.29
N SER A 16 -2.46 -2.71 9.52
CA SER A 16 -3.03 -2.62 10.88
C SER A 16 -3.53 -3.97 11.42
N ARG A 17 -3.86 -4.90 10.51
CA ARG A 17 -4.40 -6.24 10.78
C ARG A 17 -3.96 -7.22 9.69
N GLY A 18 -3.66 -8.45 10.10
CA GLY A 18 -3.16 -9.50 9.22
C GLY A 18 -1.70 -9.30 8.82
N ASP A 19 -1.17 -10.31 8.14
CA ASP A 19 0.19 -10.34 7.63
C ASP A 19 0.16 -10.46 6.10
N LEU A 20 1.12 -9.83 5.44
CA LEU A 20 1.30 -9.97 3.99
C LEU A 20 1.83 -11.38 3.70
N GLU A 21 1.16 -12.08 2.79
CA GLU A 21 1.64 -13.35 2.24
C GLU A 21 1.80 -13.21 0.71
N PRO A 22 3.04 -13.29 0.18
CA PRO A 22 4.32 -13.46 0.90
C PRO A 22 4.72 -12.22 1.73
N PRO A 23 5.74 -12.31 2.62
CA PRO A 23 6.30 -11.15 3.30
C PRO A 23 6.69 -10.05 2.31
N PHE A 24 6.61 -8.79 2.72
CA PHE A 24 6.82 -7.65 1.83
C PHE A 24 8.16 -7.71 1.09
N ASP A 25 8.09 -7.65 -0.23
CA ASP A 25 9.22 -7.47 -1.14
C ASP A 25 8.89 -6.35 -2.16
N PRO A 26 9.76 -5.35 -2.37
CA PRO A 26 9.49 -4.25 -3.30
C PRO A 26 9.20 -4.68 -4.74
N ALA A 27 9.66 -5.86 -5.17
CA ALA A 27 9.41 -6.44 -6.48
C ALA A 27 8.11 -7.27 -6.55
N THR A 28 7.53 -7.65 -5.40
CA THR A 28 6.23 -8.30 -5.34
C THR A 28 5.13 -7.25 -5.37
N LEU A 29 4.27 -7.33 -6.39
CA LEU A 29 3.18 -6.38 -6.63
C LEU A 29 1.82 -6.88 -6.11
N ASP A 30 1.69 -8.17 -5.84
CA ASP A 30 0.45 -8.81 -5.39
C ASP A 30 0.64 -9.48 -4.05
N TYR A 31 -0.23 -9.15 -3.10
CA TYR A 31 -0.23 -9.71 -1.75
C TYR A 31 -1.59 -10.23 -1.37
N LEU A 32 -1.60 -11.33 -0.64
CA LEU A 32 -2.77 -11.86 0.03
C LEU A 32 -2.68 -11.57 1.53
N VAL A 33 -3.79 -11.16 2.13
CA VAL A 33 -3.90 -10.96 3.57
C VAL A 33 -5.18 -11.65 4.04
N GLN A 34 -5.03 -12.60 4.94
CA GLN A 34 -6.16 -13.27 5.57
C GLN A 34 -6.43 -12.65 6.92
N VAL A 35 -7.69 -12.26 7.18
CA VAL A 35 -8.09 -11.69 8.45
C VAL A 35 -9.27 -12.45 9.05
N PRO A 36 -9.32 -12.59 10.39
CA PRO A 36 -10.43 -13.27 11.05
C PRO A 36 -11.73 -12.47 10.88
N HIS A 37 -12.86 -13.15 11.09
CA HIS A 37 -14.20 -12.57 10.93
C HIS A 37 -14.42 -11.26 11.72
N SER A 38 -13.76 -11.13 12.88
CA SER A 38 -13.84 -9.96 13.78
C SER A 38 -13.24 -8.67 13.19
N VAL A 39 -12.43 -8.75 12.13
CA VAL A 39 -11.83 -7.58 11.48
C VAL A 39 -12.77 -7.08 10.40
N ALA A 40 -13.51 -6.01 10.70
CA ALA A 40 -14.43 -5.37 9.75
C ALA A 40 -13.79 -4.24 8.93
N THR A 41 -12.71 -3.64 9.44
CA THR A 41 -11.98 -2.55 8.76
C THR A 41 -10.47 -2.75 8.87
N VAL A 42 -9.75 -2.25 7.87
CA VAL A 42 -8.29 -2.27 7.83
C VAL A 42 -7.74 -0.94 7.34
N THR A 43 -6.56 -0.58 7.81
CA THR A 43 -5.73 0.49 7.27
C THR A 43 -4.37 -0.08 6.86
N VAL A 44 -3.76 0.56 5.86
CA VAL A 44 -2.41 0.25 5.39
C VAL A 44 -1.49 1.46 5.55
N ARG A 45 -0.20 1.19 5.69
CA ARG A 45 0.85 2.17 5.92
C ARG A 45 1.97 1.97 4.91
N PRO A 46 1.85 2.54 3.70
CA PRO A 46 2.89 2.44 2.69
C PRO A 46 4.06 3.37 3.03
N LEU A 47 5.29 2.90 2.82
CA LEU A 47 6.52 3.66 3.00
C LEU A 47 7.34 3.64 1.71
N ALA A 48 7.46 4.76 1.01
CA ALA A 48 8.23 4.87 -0.23
C ALA A 48 9.75 4.77 0.02
N VAL A 49 10.49 4.28 -0.98
CA VAL A 49 11.95 4.13 -0.90
C VAL A 49 12.73 5.44 -0.88
N LEU A 50 12.16 6.49 -1.46
CA LEU A 50 12.75 7.82 -1.49
C LEU A 50 12.13 8.72 -0.42
N GLU A 51 12.85 8.88 0.70
CA GLU A 51 12.58 9.91 1.72
C GLU A 51 13.57 11.08 1.64
N ARG A 52 14.32 11.22 0.54
CA ARG A 52 15.48 12.11 0.49
C ARG A 52 15.03 13.57 0.34
N HIS A 53 14.90 14.22 1.50
CA HIS A 53 14.74 15.66 1.73
C HIS A 53 13.38 16.31 1.50
N HIS A 54 12.44 15.71 0.75
CA HIS A 54 11.08 16.23 0.69
C HIS A 54 10.04 15.11 0.80
N ALA A 55 9.10 15.26 1.73
CA ALA A 55 7.93 14.37 1.88
C ALA A 55 6.95 14.42 0.68
N GLN A 56 7.34 15.04 -0.44
CA GLN A 56 6.55 15.25 -1.65
C GLN A 56 7.18 14.62 -2.90
N ASP A 57 8.25 13.85 -2.76
CA ASP A 57 8.96 13.28 -3.91
C ASP A 57 8.26 12.03 -4.48
N VAL A 58 7.40 11.36 -3.72
CA VAL A 58 6.61 10.22 -4.19
C VAL A 58 5.15 10.47 -3.82
N ARG A 59 4.27 10.38 -4.82
CA ARG A 59 2.82 10.45 -4.61
C ARG A 59 2.30 9.05 -4.37
N ILE A 60 1.71 8.82 -3.21
CA ILE A 60 1.10 7.54 -2.87
C ILE A 60 -0.40 7.73 -2.78
N THR A 61 -1.17 6.85 -3.43
CA THR A 61 -2.60 6.71 -3.17
C THR A 61 -2.93 5.31 -2.71
N VAL A 62 -3.91 5.18 -1.83
CA VAL A 62 -4.42 3.91 -1.32
C VAL A 62 -5.92 3.90 -1.55
N ALA A 63 -6.43 2.91 -2.28
CA ALA A 63 -7.83 2.83 -2.66
C ALA A 63 -8.35 4.13 -3.33
N GLY A 64 -7.47 4.84 -4.04
CA GLY A 64 -7.77 6.13 -4.69
C GLY A 64 -7.54 7.38 -3.82
N GLU A 65 -7.37 7.24 -2.51
CA GLU A 65 -7.14 8.35 -1.58
C GLU A 65 -5.66 8.66 -1.40
N ALA A 66 -5.28 9.94 -1.38
CA ALA A 66 -3.89 10.35 -1.21
C ALA A 66 -3.39 10.06 0.21
N VAL A 67 -2.26 9.36 0.33
CA VAL A 67 -1.64 9.00 1.61
C VAL A 67 -0.20 9.49 1.62
N ARG A 68 0.23 10.09 2.73
CA ARG A 68 1.63 10.46 2.91
C ARG A 68 2.47 9.20 3.10
N SER A 69 3.67 9.14 2.53
CA SER A 69 4.64 8.09 2.84
C SER A 69 4.84 7.96 4.36
N GLY A 70 4.71 6.73 4.88
CA GLY A 70 4.76 6.43 6.30
C GLY A 70 3.51 6.87 7.09
N GLY A 71 2.47 7.39 6.44
CA GLY A 71 1.17 7.71 7.02
C GLY A 71 0.18 6.54 6.91
N LEU A 72 -0.82 6.51 7.78
CA LEU A 72 -1.93 5.55 7.69
C LEU A 72 -2.92 6.00 6.61
N SER A 73 -3.46 5.04 5.87
CA SER A 73 -4.59 5.25 4.98
C SER A 73 -5.89 5.48 5.75
N SER A 74 -6.92 5.93 5.03
CA SER A 74 -8.31 5.81 5.48
C SER A 74 -8.66 4.34 5.76
N GLU A 75 -9.66 4.14 6.63
CA GLU A 75 -10.19 2.81 6.90
C GLU A 75 -10.89 2.25 5.66
N VAL A 76 -10.50 1.03 5.28
CA VAL A 76 -11.12 0.26 4.20
C VAL A 76 -12.05 -0.77 4.84
N PRO A 77 -13.36 -0.74 4.54
CA PRO A 77 -14.30 -1.74 5.03
C PRO A 77 -14.11 -3.08 4.30
N LEU A 78 -14.19 -4.18 5.04
CA LEU A 78 -14.07 -5.53 4.53
C LEU A 78 -15.41 -6.28 4.58
N THR A 79 -15.78 -6.88 3.46
CA THR A 79 -16.99 -7.72 3.37
C THR A 79 -16.69 -9.14 3.83
N ALA A 80 -17.45 -9.67 4.79
CA ALA A 80 -17.26 -11.02 5.30
C ALA A 80 -17.46 -12.06 4.19
N GLY A 81 -16.51 -13.00 4.05
CA GLY A 81 -16.54 -14.05 3.04
C GLY A 81 -16.28 -13.60 1.62
N ALA A 82 -15.88 -12.34 1.42
CA ALA A 82 -15.49 -11.82 0.13
C ALA A 82 -14.04 -11.34 0.17
N GLU A 83 -13.45 -11.27 -1.02
CA GLU A 83 -12.16 -10.63 -1.22
C GLU A 83 -12.37 -9.12 -1.43
N THR A 84 -11.59 -8.30 -0.73
CA THR A 84 -11.56 -6.84 -0.90
C THR A 84 -10.19 -6.44 -1.40
N GLU A 85 -10.14 -5.80 -2.56
CA GLU A 85 -8.89 -5.36 -3.18
C GLU A 85 -8.55 -3.93 -2.74
N VAL A 86 -7.33 -3.75 -2.23
CA VAL A 86 -6.76 -2.45 -1.87
C VAL A 86 -5.58 -2.17 -2.78
N VAL A 87 -5.80 -1.28 -3.75
CA VAL A 87 -4.75 -0.85 -4.68
C VAL A 87 -3.98 0.32 -4.10
N ILE A 88 -2.67 0.20 -4.08
CA ILE A 88 -1.73 1.22 -3.64
C ILE A 88 -0.93 1.67 -4.86
N SER A 89 -1.14 2.90 -5.31
CA SER A 89 -0.36 3.47 -6.41
C SER A 89 0.76 4.33 -5.85
N CYS A 90 1.97 4.16 -6.39
CA CYS A 90 3.13 4.94 -6.06
C CYS A 90 3.66 5.56 -7.35
N THR A 91 3.67 6.88 -7.46
CA THR A 91 4.24 7.61 -8.58
C THR A 91 5.50 8.33 -8.12
N ALA A 92 6.61 8.10 -8.81
CA ALA A 92 7.90 8.70 -8.51
C ALA A 92 7.93 10.20 -8.81
N GLN A 93 9.05 10.85 -8.45
CA GLN A 93 9.23 12.30 -8.58
C GLN A 93 9.26 12.76 -10.05
N ASP A 94 9.68 11.87 -10.95
CA ASP A 94 9.68 12.13 -12.39
C ASP A 94 8.25 12.28 -12.96
N GLY A 95 7.22 11.86 -12.22
CA GLY A 95 5.82 11.87 -12.66
C GLY A 95 5.50 10.86 -13.77
N LEU A 96 6.45 10.00 -14.13
CA LEU A 96 6.34 9.03 -15.22
C LEU A 96 6.37 7.60 -14.68
N SER A 97 7.24 7.34 -13.71
CA SER A 97 7.40 6.01 -13.14
C SER A 97 6.30 5.77 -12.10
N THR A 98 5.48 4.76 -12.34
CA THR A 98 4.38 4.37 -11.45
C THR A 98 4.45 2.87 -11.16
N THR A 99 4.39 2.53 -9.88
CA THR A 99 4.29 1.15 -9.40
C THR A 99 2.96 0.96 -8.69
N LEU A 100 2.29 -0.15 -8.97
CA LEU A 100 1.02 -0.52 -8.36
C LEU A 100 1.24 -1.74 -7.48
N TYR A 101 0.88 -1.64 -6.21
CA TYR A 101 0.85 -2.75 -5.27
C TYR A 101 -0.61 -3.06 -4.94
N THR A 102 -1.02 -4.31 -5.11
CA THR A 102 -2.35 -4.80 -4.83
C THR A 102 -2.33 -5.66 -3.58
N VAL A 103 -3.11 -5.27 -2.57
CA VAL A 103 -3.32 -6.06 -1.36
C VAL A 103 -4.74 -6.60 -1.37
N ARG A 104 -4.87 -7.92 -1.46
CA ARG A 104 -6.15 -8.63 -1.44
C ARG A 104 -6.44 -9.11 -0.03
N TYR A 105 -7.49 -8.54 0.57
CA TYR A 105 -7.95 -8.95 1.89
C TYR A 105 -9.03 -10.01 1.76
N GLN A 106 -8.81 -11.18 2.36
CA GLN A 106 -9.81 -12.22 2.52
C GLN A 106 -10.29 -12.24 3.98
N ARG A 107 -11.50 -11.73 4.20
CA ARG A 107 -12.14 -11.77 5.52
C ARG A 107 -12.92 -13.07 5.67
N ALA A 108 -12.65 -13.81 6.74
CA ALA A 108 -13.34 -15.07 7.02
C ALA A 108 -14.88 -14.89 7.15
N LEU A 109 -15.61 -15.91 6.67
CA LEU A 109 -17.02 -16.10 7.01
C LEU A 109 -17.16 -16.41 8.51
N ALA A 110 -18.29 -16.02 9.10
CA ALA A 110 -18.59 -16.28 10.52
C ALA A 110 -18.76 -17.77 10.81
#